data_AF-A0A7Y0IF84-F1
#
_entry.id   AF-A0A7Y0IF84-F1
#
_cell.length_a   1.000
_cell.length_b   1.000
_cell.length_c   1.000
_cell.angle_alpha   90.00
_cell.angle_beta   90.00
_cell.angle_gamma   90.00
#
_symmetry.space_group_name_H-M   'P 1'
#
loop_
_entity.id
_entity.type
_entity.pdbx_description
1 polymer ?
#
loop_
_entity_poly.entity_id
_entity_poly.type
_entity_poly.pdbx_seq_one_letter_code
_entity_poly.pdbx_strand_id
1 'polypeptide(L)'
;MRNIFSWLSLKILGLTLLLTNAFNVKAQTAEINEIRYYRSIFPEENEKPEYIGDEKIEYYRSIFPEENGKIKSIGDKKFEYYRSIFPEENGKIKSIGDKTFEYYRSIFPEENGKVKSIGNIKFEYYRSIFPEENGKLKSIGNTTIEYYRSIFPEENGKIKSIGGTQIEYYRSIFPEENGKIKSITGKTDCDFISSPIELYYFILNANSK
;
A
#
# COMPACT_ATOMS: atom_id res chain seq x y z
N MET A 1 12.59 -27.75 9.90
CA MET A 1 12.13 -26.45 10.42
C MET A 1 11.42 -25.73 9.28
N ARG A 2 10.07 -25.66 9.31
CA ARG A 2 9.26 -25.06 8.25
C ARG A 2 9.23 -23.55 8.43
N ASN A 3 9.62 -22.83 7.38
CA ASN A 3 9.64 -21.36 7.30
C ASN A 3 8.28 -20.75 7.69
N ILE A 4 8.24 -20.07 8.83
CA ILE A 4 7.08 -19.30 9.32
C ILE A 4 6.92 -17.97 8.54
N PHE A 5 7.92 -17.58 7.74
CA PHE A 5 7.95 -16.32 7.00
C PHE A 5 7.24 -16.33 5.64
N SER A 6 6.61 -17.44 5.21
CA SER A 6 6.00 -17.52 3.87
C SER A 6 4.54 -17.03 3.78
N TRP A 7 3.99 -16.43 4.83
CA TRP A 7 2.57 -16.04 4.89
C TRP A 7 2.30 -14.53 4.99
N LEU A 8 3.31 -13.68 4.79
CA LEU A 8 3.10 -12.26 4.53
C LEU A 8 2.59 -12.06 3.09
N SER A 9 1.37 -12.52 2.81
CA SER A 9 0.68 -12.23 1.56
C SER A 9 0.50 -10.71 1.42
N LEU A 10 0.51 -10.20 0.18
CA LEU A 10 0.33 -8.79 -0.20
C LEU A 10 -0.82 -8.05 0.53
N LYS A 11 -1.75 -8.77 1.16
CA LYS A 11 -2.83 -8.23 1.99
C LYS A 11 -2.32 -7.49 3.24
N ILE A 12 -1.20 -7.93 3.85
CA ILE A 12 -0.67 -7.34 5.08
C ILE A 12 0.03 -6.01 4.80
N LEU A 13 0.74 -5.88 3.66
CA LEU A 13 1.42 -4.65 3.27
C LEU A 13 0.42 -3.53 2.90
N GLY A 14 -0.70 -3.90 2.28
CA GLY A 14 -1.80 -2.98 2.01
C GLY A 14 -2.47 -2.50 3.30
N LEU A 15 -2.63 -3.38 4.29
CA LEU A 15 -3.20 -3.05 5.59
C LEU A 15 -2.27 -2.17 6.43
N THR A 16 -0.95 -2.41 6.44
CA THR A 16 0.02 -1.55 7.14
C THR A 16 0.11 -0.17 6.51
N LEU A 17 0.09 -0.05 5.18
CA LEU A 17 0.06 1.25 4.49
C LEU A 17 -1.27 2.00 4.70
N LEU A 18 -2.38 1.27 4.78
CA LEU A 18 -3.70 1.80 5.15
C LEU A 18 -3.73 2.28 6.60
N LEU A 19 -3.12 1.54 7.52
CA LEU A 19 -3.04 1.90 8.93
C LEU A 19 -2.15 3.13 9.15
N THR A 20 -1.00 3.22 8.49
CA THR A 20 -0.11 4.40 8.60
C THR A 20 -0.75 5.66 8.01
N ASN A 21 -1.40 5.56 6.85
CA ASN A 21 -2.01 6.71 6.19
C ASN A 21 -3.39 7.09 6.75
N ALA A 22 -4.24 6.14 7.17
CA ALA A 22 -5.57 6.46 7.70
C ALA A 22 -5.52 6.99 9.14
N PHE A 23 -4.55 6.54 9.96
CA PHE A 23 -4.54 6.84 11.38
C PHE A 23 -3.56 7.95 11.81
N ASN A 24 -2.80 8.58 10.90
CA ASN A 24 -1.73 9.54 11.26
C ASN A 24 -0.82 9.00 12.38
N VAL A 25 -0.62 7.68 12.41
CA VAL A 25 0.25 7.05 13.38
C VAL A 25 1.66 7.26 12.86
N LYS A 26 2.30 8.38 13.23
CA LYS A 26 3.76 8.33 13.51
C LYS A 26 3.91 7.09 14.34
N ALA A 27 4.61 6.05 13.87
CA ALA A 27 4.74 4.74 14.50
C ALA A 27 4.73 4.85 16.04
N GLN A 28 3.53 4.90 16.61
CA GLN A 28 3.27 4.83 18.01
C GLN A 28 2.83 3.41 18.06
N THR A 29 3.84 2.55 18.20
CA THR A 29 3.69 1.15 18.54
C THR A 29 2.92 1.13 19.85
N ALA A 30 1.59 1.24 19.77
CA ALA A 30 0.74 0.63 20.76
C ALA A 30 1.10 -0.85 20.65
N GLU A 31 1.74 -1.39 21.69
CA GLU A 31 1.98 -2.83 21.78
C GLU A 31 0.62 -3.51 21.58
N ILE A 32 0.43 -4.18 20.44
CA ILE A 32 -0.74 -5.02 20.20
C ILE A 32 -0.53 -6.24 21.08
N ASN A 33 -0.95 -6.15 22.34
CA ASN A 33 -0.75 -7.19 23.33
C ASN A 33 -1.67 -8.39 23.10
N GLU A 34 -2.80 -8.20 22.39
CA GLU A 34 -3.77 -9.27 22.14
C GLU A 34 -4.60 -9.01 20.87
N ILE A 35 -4.84 -10.07 20.09
CA ILE A 35 -5.88 -10.12 19.05
C ILE A 35 -6.86 -11.21 19.46
N ARG A 36 -8.13 -10.84 19.68
CA ARG A 36 -9.20 -11.79 20.02
C ARG A 36 -10.03 -12.04 18.78
N TYR A 37 -10.43 -13.29 18.56
CA TYR A 37 -11.19 -13.71 17.40
C TYR A 37 -12.61 -14.09 17.79
N TYR A 38 -13.56 -13.92 16.87
CA TYR A 38 -14.91 -14.42 17.06
C TYR A 38 -14.91 -15.93 17.28
N ARG A 39 -15.66 -16.36 18.30
CA ARG A 39 -16.17 -17.72 18.42
C ARG A 39 -17.67 -17.68 18.15
N SER A 40 -18.03 -17.66 16.87
CA SER A 40 -19.41 -17.54 16.43
C SER A 40 -20.07 -18.91 16.30
N ILE A 41 -21.38 -18.95 16.51
CA ILE A 41 -22.21 -20.12 16.15
C ILE A 41 -22.38 -20.25 14.63
N PHE A 42 -21.98 -19.22 13.86
CA PHE A 42 -21.93 -19.22 12.40
C PHE A 42 -20.48 -19.39 11.93
N PRO A 43 -20.13 -20.55 11.30
CA PRO A 43 -18.75 -20.87 10.93
C PRO A 43 -18.07 -19.82 10.03
N GLU A 44 -18.82 -19.13 9.18
CA GLU A 44 -18.32 -18.08 8.28
C GLU A 44 -17.82 -16.81 8.98
N GLU A 45 -18.13 -16.63 10.26
CA GLU A 45 -17.64 -15.52 11.08
C GLU A 45 -16.44 -15.92 11.95
N ASN A 46 -16.12 -17.22 12.03
CA ASN A 46 -14.93 -17.68 12.75
C ASN A 46 -13.66 -17.15 12.06
N GLU A 47 -12.59 -16.99 12.84
CA GLU A 47 -11.29 -16.48 12.38
C GLU A 47 -11.24 -14.98 12.02
N LYS A 48 -12.35 -14.24 12.14
CA LYS A 48 -12.32 -12.78 12.07
C LYS A 48 -11.89 -12.18 13.41
N PRO A 49 -10.96 -11.19 13.42
CA PRO A 49 -10.60 -10.51 14.65
C PRO A 49 -11.77 -9.67 15.16
N GLU A 50 -12.14 -9.88 16.41
CA GLU A 50 -13.17 -9.12 17.12
C GLU A 50 -12.56 -7.89 17.81
N TYR A 51 -11.31 -7.99 18.26
CA TYR A 51 -10.57 -6.91 18.89
C TYR A 51 -9.11 -6.89 18.42
N ILE A 52 -8.54 -5.68 18.35
CA ILE A 52 -7.09 -5.45 18.27
C ILE A 52 -6.74 -4.54 19.46
N GLY A 53 -6.03 -5.07 20.45
CA GLY A 53 -5.90 -4.40 21.74
C GLY A 53 -7.28 -4.19 22.38
N ASP A 54 -7.56 -2.95 22.79
CA ASP A 54 -8.86 -2.55 23.36
C ASP A 54 -9.88 -2.12 22.30
N GLU A 55 -9.47 -2.01 21.04
CA GLU A 55 -10.33 -1.52 19.97
C GLU A 55 -11.19 -2.64 19.40
N LYS A 56 -12.51 -2.46 19.49
CA LYS A 56 -13.49 -3.37 18.91
C LYS A 56 -13.54 -3.23 17.40
N ILE A 57 -13.60 -4.35 16.70
CA ILE A 57 -13.81 -4.41 15.25
C ILE A 57 -15.26 -4.79 14.98
N GLU A 58 -15.91 -4.03 14.10
CA GLU A 58 -17.21 -4.39 13.55
C GLU A 58 -17.09 -4.69 12.07
N TYR A 59 -17.96 -5.56 11.57
CA TYR A 59 -18.04 -5.93 10.16
C TYR A 59 -19.41 -5.59 9.58
N TYR A 60 -19.44 -5.26 8.30
CA TYR A 60 -20.69 -5.10 7.57
C TYR A 60 -21.40 -6.46 7.42
N ARG A 61 -22.67 -6.49 7.80
CA ARG A 61 -23.63 -7.54 7.44
C ARG A 61 -24.56 -6.95 6.40
N SER A 62 -24.23 -7.17 5.14
CA SER A 62 -24.91 -6.52 4.00
C SER A 62 -25.42 -7.58 3.02
N ILE A 63 -26.56 -7.30 2.39
CA ILE A 63 -27.02 -8.10 1.24
C ILE A 63 -26.19 -7.82 -0.02
N PHE A 64 -25.44 -6.71 -0.02
CA PHE A 64 -24.56 -6.30 -1.10
C PHE A 64 -23.19 -6.99 -0.94
N PRO A 65 -22.80 -7.87 -1.87
CA PRO A 65 -21.54 -8.61 -1.79
C PRO A 65 -20.29 -7.71 -1.70
N GLU A 66 -20.35 -6.51 -2.28
CA GLU A 66 -19.26 -5.54 -2.29
C GLU A 66 -18.95 -4.93 -0.92
N GLU A 67 -19.83 -5.05 0.07
CA GLU A 67 -19.62 -4.57 1.44
C GLU A 67 -19.62 -5.71 2.46
N ASN A 68 -20.34 -6.80 2.18
CA ASN A 68 -20.55 -7.86 3.16
C ASN A 68 -19.24 -8.47 3.66
N GLY A 69 -19.12 -8.60 4.99
CA GLY A 69 -17.95 -9.15 5.65
C GLY A 69 -16.72 -8.23 5.68
N LYS A 70 -16.79 -7.01 5.12
CA LYS A 70 -15.73 -6.00 5.23
C LYS A 70 -15.79 -5.28 6.58
N ILE A 71 -14.67 -4.69 6.98
CA ILE A 71 -14.57 -3.93 8.24
C ILE A 71 -15.48 -2.71 8.15
N LYS A 72 -16.38 -2.56 9.12
CA LYS A 72 -17.29 -1.42 9.27
C LYS A 72 -16.69 -0.37 10.19
N SER A 73 -16.03 -0.79 11.27
CA SER A 73 -15.33 0.10 12.17
C SER A 73 -14.23 -0.61 12.94
N ILE A 74 -13.26 0.17 13.39
CA ILE A 74 -12.28 -0.21 14.42
C ILE A 74 -12.27 0.94 15.42
N GLY A 75 -12.72 0.68 16.64
CA GLY A 75 -12.88 1.75 17.64
C GLY A 75 -13.85 2.85 17.19
N ASP A 76 -13.39 4.09 17.24
CA ASP A 76 -14.12 5.28 16.79
C ASP A 76 -14.06 5.48 15.25
N LYS A 77 -13.17 4.78 14.55
CA LYS A 77 -12.98 4.96 13.11
C LYS A 77 -13.97 4.11 12.32
N LYS A 78 -14.84 4.78 11.56
CA LYS A 78 -15.74 4.15 10.61
C LYS A 78 -15.09 3.97 9.25
N PHE A 79 -15.37 2.85 8.60
CA PHE A 79 -14.94 2.53 7.26
C PHE A 79 -16.16 2.56 6.33
N GLU A 80 -16.10 3.37 5.28
CA GLU A 80 -17.10 3.34 4.20
C GLU A 80 -16.50 2.76 2.94
N TYR A 81 -17.35 2.14 2.11
CA TYR A 81 -16.97 1.61 0.81
C TYR A 81 -17.80 2.24 -0.30
N TYR A 82 -17.24 2.29 -1.51
CA TYR A 82 -17.98 2.72 -2.69
C TYR A 82 -18.99 1.66 -3.10
N ARG A 83 -20.25 2.07 -3.26
CA ARG A 83 -21.27 1.34 -4.03
C ARG A 83 -21.41 2.04 -5.37
N SER A 84 -20.78 1.46 -6.38
CA SER A 84 -20.69 2.07 -7.70
C SER A 84 -21.05 1.09 -8.80
N ILE A 85 -21.65 1.62 -9.87
CA ILE A 85 -21.83 0.91 -11.13
C ILE A 85 -20.51 0.70 -11.87
N PHE A 86 -19.47 1.47 -11.52
CA PHE A 86 -18.15 1.41 -12.09
C PHE A 86 -17.30 0.35 -11.38
N PRO A 87 -16.92 -0.76 -12.06
CA PRO A 87 -16.18 -1.85 -11.43
C PRO A 87 -14.83 -1.44 -10.85
N GLU A 88 -14.21 -0.40 -11.42
CA GLU A 88 -12.90 0.11 -11.00
C GLU A 88 -12.90 0.77 -9.63
N GLU A 89 -14.06 1.10 -9.05
CA GLU A 89 -14.16 1.66 -7.70
C GLU A 89 -15.12 0.88 -6.79
N ASN A 90 -16.02 0.06 -7.35
CA ASN A 90 -17.00 -0.66 -6.56
C ASN A 90 -16.36 -1.55 -5.47
N GLY A 91 -16.84 -1.43 -4.23
CA GLY A 91 -16.30 -2.10 -3.06
C GLY A 91 -14.95 -1.56 -2.57
N LYS A 92 -14.35 -0.55 -3.19
CA LYS A 92 -13.12 0.07 -2.66
C LYS A 92 -13.44 0.98 -1.48
N ILE A 93 -12.44 1.24 -0.63
CA ILE A 93 -12.59 2.11 0.54
C ILE A 93 -12.91 3.52 0.07
N LYS A 94 -13.99 4.10 0.57
CA LYS A 94 -14.42 5.47 0.30
C LYS A 94 -13.92 6.42 1.38
N SER A 95 -13.97 5.99 2.64
CA SER A 95 -13.44 6.78 3.76
C SER A 95 -13.05 5.91 4.94
N ILE A 96 -12.14 6.44 5.76
CA ILE A 96 -11.80 5.92 7.08
C ILE A 96 -11.75 7.10 8.04
N GLY A 97 -12.65 7.14 9.02
CA GLY A 97 -12.80 8.30 9.90
C GLY A 97 -13.10 9.56 9.09
N ASP A 98 -12.23 10.56 9.20
CA ASP A 98 -12.30 11.85 8.50
C ASP A 98 -11.56 11.84 7.14
N LYS A 99 -10.78 10.79 6.83
CA LYS A 99 -10.02 10.70 5.59
C LYS A 99 -10.85 10.08 4.48
N THR A 100 -10.95 10.79 3.36
CA THR A 100 -11.61 10.32 2.14
C THR A 100 -10.61 9.71 1.16
N PHE A 101 -11.05 8.75 0.37
CA PHE A 101 -10.26 8.08 -0.66
C PHE A 101 -10.92 8.31 -2.02
N GLU A 102 -10.16 8.82 -2.98
CA GLU A 102 -10.59 8.94 -4.37
C GLU A 102 -9.81 7.97 -5.25
N TYR A 103 -10.44 7.53 -6.33
CA TYR A 103 -9.82 6.67 -7.34
C TYR A 103 -9.90 7.31 -8.73
N TYR A 104 -8.92 7.02 -9.58
CA TYR A 104 -8.97 7.44 -10.98
C TYR A 104 -10.08 6.67 -11.72
N ARG A 105 -10.96 7.42 -12.39
CA ARG A 105 -11.83 6.90 -13.44
C ARG A 105 -11.26 7.37 -14.77
N SER A 106 -10.52 6.50 -15.44
CA SER A 106 -9.76 6.85 -16.62
C SER A 106 -10.00 5.85 -17.74
N ILE A 107 -9.99 6.36 -18.98
CA ILE A 107 -9.95 5.52 -20.17
C ILE A 107 -8.58 4.83 -20.33
N PHE A 108 -7.57 5.32 -19.61
CA PHE A 108 -6.21 4.80 -19.60
C PHE A 108 -6.09 3.66 -18.58
N PRO A 109 -5.91 2.39 -19.02
CA PRO A 109 -5.86 1.24 -18.12
C PRO A 109 -4.73 1.32 -17.09
N GLU A 110 -3.65 2.02 -17.40
CA GLU A 110 -2.48 2.16 -16.56
C GLU A 110 -2.73 2.96 -15.27
N GLU A 111 -3.82 3.71 -15.16
CA GLU A 111 -4.19 4.44 -13.94
C GLU A 111 -5.61 4.14 -13.46
N ASN A 112 -6.47 3.55 -14.31
CA ASN A 112 -7.86 3.31 -13.97
C ASN A 112 -8.02 2.46 -12.69
N GLY A 113 -8.84 2.93 -11.77
CA GLY A 113 -9.06 2.32 -10.45
C GLY A 113 -7.90 2.49 -9.46
N LYS A 114 -6.79 3.15 -9.80
CA LYS A 114 -5.73 3.44 -8.83
C LYS A 114 -6.14 4.57 -7.89
N VAL A 115 -5.56 4.60 -6.69
CA VAL A 115 -5.82 5.66 -5.71
C VAL A 115 -5.37 6.99 -6.30
N LYS A 116 -6.26 7.97 -6.32
CA LYS A 116 -6.01 9.33 -6.79
C LYS A 116 -5.68 10.27 -5.64
N SER A 117 -6.37 10.13 -4.51
CA SER A 117 -6.07 10.89 -3.30
C SER A 117 -6.51 10.16 -2.04
N ILE A 118 -5.85 10.52 -0.93
CA ILE A 118 -6.25 10.18 0.43
C ILE A 118 -6.24 11.48 1.25
N GLY A 119 -7.42 11.99 1.63
CA GLY A 119 -7.56 13.34 2.15
C GLY A 119 -6.94 14.37 1.21
N ASN A 120 -5.98 15.15 1.71
CA ASN A 120 -5.28 16.18 0.94
C ASN A 120 -4.05 15.65 0.17
N ILE A 121 -3.67 14.39 0.36
CA ILE A 121 -2.50 13.78 -0.28
C ILE A 121 -2.91 13.24 -1.65
N LYS A 122 -2.27 13.72 -2.71
CA LYS A 122 -2.50 13.26 -4.09
C LYS A 122 -1.52 12.17 -4.49
N PHE A 123 -1.98 11.26 -5.34
CA PHE A 123 -1.18 10.20 -5.93
C PHE A 123 -1.21 10.37 -7.45
N GLU A 124 -0.04 10.51 -8.06
CA GLU A 124 0.09 10.61 -9.52
C GLU A 124 0.78 9.37 -10.08
N TYR A 125 0.40 8.98 -11.29
CA TYR A 125 1.01 7.87 -12.01
C TYR A 125 1.59 8.35 -13.34
N TYR A 126 2.65 7.70 -13.79
CA TYR A 126 3.21 7.95 -15.12
C TYR A 126 2.24 7.48 -16.20
N ARG A 127 1.95 8.34 -17.17
CA ARG A 127 1.41 7.99 -18.48
C ARG A 127 2.54 8.12 -19.48
N SER A 128 3.15 7.00 -19.82
CA SER A 128 4.38 6.98 -20.60
C SER A 128 4.27 5.99 -21.75
N ILE A 129 4.90 6.35 -22.87
CA ILE A 129 5.12 5.41 -23.98
C ILE A 129 6.16 4.35 -23.61
N PHE A 130 6.94 4.59 -22.56
CA PHE A 130 7.98 3.70 -22.07
C PHE A 130 7.37 2.68 -21.09
N PRO A 131 7.34 1.38 -21.45
CA PRO A 131 6.70 0.35 -20.63
C PRO A 131 7.32 0.22 -19.23
N GLU A 132 8.60 0.56 -19.07
CA GLU A 132 9.34 0.44 -17.82
C GLU A 132 8.86 1.38 -16.71
N GLU A 133 8.12 2.44 -17.05
CA GLU A 133 7.56 3.40 -16.09
C GLU A 133 6.05 3.60 -16.24
N ASN A 134 5.43 3.17 -17.34
CA ASN A 134 4.00 3.38 -17.56
C ASN A 134 3.14 2.77 -16.45
N GLY A 135 2.22 3.57 -15.89
CA GLY A 135 1.40 3.21 -14.74
C GLY A 135 2.14 3.11 -13.41
N LYS A 136 3.45 3.35 -13.35
CA LYS A 136 4.17 3.39 -12.06
C LYS A 136 3.87 4.69 -11.32
N LEU A 137 4.04 4.66 -10.00
CA LEU A 137 3.72 5.79 -9.14
C LEU A 137 4.75 6.90 -9.37
N LYS A 138 4.28 8.07 -9.77
CA LYS A 138 5.11 9.24 -10.08
C LYS A 138 5.30 10.15 -8.88
N SER A 139 4.28 10.31 -8.06
CA SER A 139 4.38 11.11 -6.83
C SER A 139 3.34 10.75 -5.78
N ILE A 140 3.67 11.07 -4.53
CA ILE A 140 2.76 11.09 -3.38
C ILE A 140 2.90 12.47 -2.72
N GLY A 141 1.84 13.26 -2.73
CA GLY A 141 1.89 14.66 -2.29
C GLY A 141 2.97 15.43 -3.05
N ASN A 142 3.93 15.99 -2.31
CA ASN A 142 5.05 16.76 -2.87
C ASN A 142 6.29 15.91 -3.15
N THR A 143 6.25 14.61 -2.90
CA THR A 143 7.40 13.73 -3.07
C THR A 143 7.33 13.03 -4.42
N THR A 144 8.31 13.28 -5.27
CA THR A 144 8.46 12.64 -6.58
C THR A 144 9.16 11.29 -6.45
N ILE A 145 8.80 10.36 -7.33
CA ILE A 145 9.45 9.06 -7.49
C ILE A 145 9.91 8.96 -8.95
N GLU A 146 11.20 8.72 -9.16
CA GLU A 146 11.75 8.51 -10.50
C GLU A 146 12.16 7.06 -10.69
N TYR A 147 12.16 6.62 -11.96
CA TYR A 147 12.58 5.29 -12.37
C TYR A 147 13.77 5.38 -13.33
N TYR A 148 14.63 4.36 -13.31
CA TYR A 148 15.69 4.23 -14.30
C TYR A 148 15.09 3.91 -15.67
N ARG A 149 15.50 4.68 -16.69
CA ARG A 149 15.37 4.29 -18.10
C ARG A 149 16.75 3.87 -18.57
N SER A 150 16.98 2.57 -18.60
CA SER A 150 18.30 2.02 -18.85
C SER A 150 18.28 0.97 -19.94
N ILE A 151 19.37 0.90 -20.70
CA ILE A 151 19.65 -0.20 -21.61
C ILE A 151 19.97 -1.50 -20.85
N PHE A 152 20.32 -1.40 -19.57
CA PHE A 152 20.66 -2.52 -18.70
C PHE A 152 19.37 -3.07 -18.06
N PRO A 153 18.93 -4.29 -18.41
CA PRO A 153 17.67 -4.85 -17.92
C PRO A 153 17.61 -4.98 -16.40
N GLU A 154 18.76 -5.14 -15.73
CA GLU A 154 18.86 -5.32 -14.29
C GLU A 154 18.48 -4.08 -13.47
N GLU A 155 18.43 -2.89 -14.07
CA GLU A 155 18.01 -1.65 -13.41
C GLU A 155 16.87 -0.94 -14.14
N ASN A 156 16.57 -1.29 -15.40
CA ASN A 156 15.52 -0.64 -16.16
C ASN A 156 14.16 -0.77 -15.46
N GLY A 157 13.48 0.36 -15.28
CA GLY A 157 12.21 0.45 -14.56
C GLY A 157 12.32 0.35 -13.04
N LYS A 158 13.51 0.22 -12.45
CA LYS A 158 13.66 0.25 -10.98
C LYS A 158 13.62 1.67 -10.44
N ILE A 159 13.20 1.84 -9.19
CA ILE A 159 13.21 3.16 -8.53
C ILE A 159 14.64 3.71 -8.53
N LYS A 160 14.81 4.88 -9.11
CA LYS A 160 16.04 5.65 -9.14
C LYS A 160 16.12 6.63 -7.96
N SER A 161 15.01 7.29 -7.65
CA SER A 161 14.94 8.27 -6.57
C SER A 161 13.56 8.38 -5.96
N ILE A 162 13.50 8.81 -4.69
CA ILE A 162 12.27 9.15 -3.96
C ILE A 162 12.57 10.41 -3.16
N GLY A 163 11.93 11.53 -3.52
CA GLY A 163 12.24 12.84 -2.93
C GLY A 163 13.74 13.16 -3.09
N GLY A 164 14.40 13.50 -1.99
CA GLY A 164 15.85 13.76 -1.98
C GLY A 164 16.73 12.49 -1.89
N THR A 165 16.15 11.29 -1.85
CA THR A 165 16.90 10.04 -1.75
C THR A 165 17.22 9.45 -3.12
N GLN A 166 18.46 9.01 -3.31
CA GLN A 166 18.96 8.31 -4.50
C GLN A 166 19.20 6.83 -4.20
N ILE A 167 18.85 5.96 -5.14
CA ILE A 167 18.99 4.51 -5.05
C ILE A 167 19.89 4.03 -6.18
N GLU A 168 21.00 3.38 -5.85
CA GLU A 168 21.87 2.73 -6.83
C GLU A 168 21.70 1.22 -6.80
N TYR A 169 21.90 0.58 -7.95
CA TYR A 169 21.89 -0.87 -8.09
C TYR A 169 23.26 -1.41 -8.49
N TYR A 170 23.56 -2.64 -8.08
CA TYR A 170 24.76 -3.32 -8.52
C TYR A 170 24.71 -3.61 -10.02
N ARG A 171 25.81 -3.29 -10.68
CA ARG A 171 26.20 -3.79 -12.00
C ARG A 171 27.53 -4.50 -11.82
N SER A 172 27.45 -5.81 -11.76
CA SER A 172 28.52 -6.73 -11.41
C SER A 172 28.79 -7.68 -12.56
N ILE A 173 30.01 -8.20 -12.60
CA ILE A 173 30.37 -9.33 -13.45
C ILE A 173 29.71 -10.63 -12.98
N PHE A 174 29.23 -10.65 -11.73
CA PHE A 174 28.48 -11.73 -11.11
C PHE A 174 26.98 -11.48 -11.33
N PRO A 175 26.31 -12.21 -12.24
CA PRO A 175 24.92 -11.94 -12.60
C PRO A 175 23.94 -12.02 -11.42
N GLU A 176 24.26 -12.79 -10.38
CA GLU A 176 23.46 -12.93 -9.16
C GLU A 176 23.40 -11.66 -8.30
N GLU A 177 24.31 -10.70 -8.51
CA GLU A 177 24.30 -9.41 -7.81
C GLU A 177 23.53 -8.34 -8.59
N ASN A 178 23.36 -8.53 -9.90
CA ASN A 178 22.82 -7.51 -10.79
C ASN A 178 21.41 -7.10 -10.38
N GLY A 179 21.23 -5.79 -10.26
CA GLY A 179 19.95 -5.21 -9.90
C GLY A 179 19.58 -5.32 -8.41
N LYS A 180 20.45 -5.84 -7.55
CA LYS A 180 20.30 -5.67 -6.09
C LYS A 180 20.63 -4.23 -5.72
N ILE A 181 19.99 -3.71 -4.66
CA ILE A 181 20.28 -2.37 -4.14
C ILE A 181 21.74 -2.37 -3.66
N LYS A 182 22.52 -1.44 -4.21
CA LYS A 182 23.91 -1.19 -3.85
C LYS A 182 24.00 -0.15 -2.75
N SER A 183 23.28 0.95 -2.90
CA SER A 183 23.29 2.04 -1.94
C SER A 183 21.96 2.79 -1.94
N ILE A 184 21.64 3.38 -0.80
CA ILE A 184 20.55 4.34 -0.62
C ILE A 184 21.18 5.54 0.07
N THR A 185 21.15 6.70 -0.58
CA THR A 185 21.83 7.92 -0.09
C THR A 185 20.92 9.12 -0.16
N GLY A 186 21.14 10.11 0.71
CA GLY A 186 20.30 11.30 0.80
C GLY A 186 19.21 11.18 1.87
N LYS A 187 18.25 12.11 1.83
CA LYS A 187 17.11 12.17 2.74
C LYS A 187 15.83 12.29 1.92
N THR A 188 14.83 11.49 2.27
CA THR A 188 13.59 11.42 1.49
C THR A 188 12.76 12.69 1.66
N ASP A 189 12.80 13.28 2.86
CA ASP A 189 12.01 14.44 3.27
C ASP A 189 10.51 14.29 2.90
N CYS A 190 9.95 13.13 3.20
CA CYS A 190 8.53 12.85 2.97
C CYS A 190 7.85 12.27 4.21
N ASP A 191 6.55 12.56 4.35
CA ASP A 191 5.77 12.17 5.53
C ASP A 191 5.31 10.71 5.50
N PHE A 192 5.38 10.03 4.35
CA PHE A 192 4.88 8.66 4.19
C PHE A 192 5.95 7.57 4.33
N ILE A 193 7.23 7.95 4.42
CA ILE A 193 8.34 7.04 4.71
C ILE A 193 8.97 7.49 6.01
N SER A 194 8.63 6.80 7.10
CA SER A 194 9.02 7.20 8.45
C SER A 194 10.35 6.60 8.90
N SER A 195 10.87 5.61 8.18
CA SER A 195 12.13 4.95 8.51
C SER A 195 12.90 4.42 7.30
N PRO A 196 14.23 4.21 7.43
CA PRO A 196 15.04 3.56 6.39
C PRO A 196 14.56 2.16 6.02
N ILE A 197 13.97 1.42 6.97
CA ILE A 197 13.49 0.06 6.72
C ILE A 197 12.18 0.07 5.90
N GLU A 198 11.28 1.01 6.17
CA GLU A 198 10.08 1.22 5.33
C GLU A 198 10.47 1.62 3.92
N LEU A 199 11.44 2.51 3.77
CA LEU A 199 11.99 2.89 2.47
C LEU A 199 12.49 1.68 1.69
N TYR A 200 13.29 0.84 2.34
CA TYR A 200 13.84 -0.36 1.73
C TYR A 200 12.74 -1.31 1.23
N TYR A 201 11.74 -1.60 2.07
CA TYR A 201 10.61 -2.45 1.66
C TYR A 201 9.75 -1.81 0.57
N PHE A 202 9.57 -0.49 0.61
CA PHE A 202 8.87 0.22 -0.46
C PHE A 202 9.58 0.02 -1.81
N ILE A 203 10.90 0.20 -1.84
CA ILE A 203 11.71 0.01 -3.06
C ILE A 203 11.61 -1.43 -3.56
N LEU A 204 11.76 -2.42 -2.67
CA LEU A 204 11.67 -3.84 -3.05
C LEU A 204 10.31 -4.16 -3.69
N ASN A 205 9.21 -3.73 -3.08
CA ASN A 205 7.86 -3.99 -3.60
C ASN A 205 7.58 -3.21 -4.90
N ALA A 206 8.10 -2.00 -5.04
CA ALA A 206 7.96 -1.22 -6.27
C ALA A 206 8.72 -1.85 -7.44
N ASN A 207 9.85 -2.51 -7.15
CA ASN A 207 10.69 -3.17 -8.14
C ASN A 207 10.26 -4.62 -8.44
N SER A 208 9.38 -5.24 -7.65
CA SER A 208 9.00 -6.66 -7.78
C SER A 208 7.90 -6.93 -8.82
N LYS A 209 7.87 -6.20 -9.93
CA LYS A 209 6.88 -6.34 -11.01
C LYS A 209 7.52 -6.74 -12.32
#